data_AF-A0AAU9M5M7-F1
#
_entry.id   AF-A0AAU9M5M7-F1
#
_cell.length_a   1.000
_cell.length_b   1.000
_cell.length_c   1.000
_cell.angle_alpha   90.00
_cell.angle_beta   90.00
_cell.angle_gamma   90.00
#
_symmetry.space_group_name_H-M   'P 1'
#
loop_
_entity.id
_entity.type
_entity.pdbx_description
1 polymer ?
#
loop_
_entity_poly.entity_id
_entity_poly.type
_entity_poly.pdbx_seq_one_letter_code
_entity_poly.pdbx_strand_id
1 'polypeptide(L)'
;MPSFPMVWRRFLCTHTSDFSFFNQKPAAVRHPQWPVKQVTKSNFVDSLDKIKNHISESEFVAVSLKNTGTYSSSWHRILPFDTAETTYLKAKYAAERFQILQFVVCPFSSRASNKLTAHPFNFHLFLRDELKTGMPCYSFSCQPSYLASMAQDDFDFNLCIYDGYFCL
;
A
#
# COMPACT_ATOMS: atom_id res chain seq x y z
N MET A 1 -7.27 20.86 3.48
CA MET A 1 -6.72 19.49 3.42
C MET A 1 -6.44 19.08 4.85
N PRO A 2 -7.02 17.99 5.38
CA PRO A 2 -6.69 17.58 6.74
C PRO A 2 -5.22 17.12 6.74
N SER A 3 -4.46 17.59 7.72
CA SER A 3 -3.11 17.11 7.98
C SER A 3 -3.19 15.62 8.32
N PHE A 4 -2.60 14.79 7.46
CA PHE A 4 -2.45 13.37 7.77
C PHE A 4 -1.54 13.23 9.01
N PRO A 5 -1.96 12.51 10.06
CA PRO A 5 -1.12 12.30 11.23
C PRO A 5 0.21 11.64 10.82
N MET A 6 1.33 12.07 11.41
CA MET A 6 2.69 11.60 11.08
C MET A 6 2.87 10.08 11.09
N VAL A 7 2.06 9.36 11.86
CA VAL A 7 2.08 7.88 11.94
C VAL A 7 1.68 7.25 10.61
N TRP A 8 0.72 7.85 9.89
CA TRP A 8 0.19 7.30 8.64
C TRP A 8 1.20 7.42 7.49
N ARG A 9 1.95 8.54 7.44
CA ARG A 9 3.04 8.71 6.45
C ARG A 9 4.08 7.59 6.55
N ARG A 10 4.44 7.17 7.76
CA ARG A 10 5.53 6.19 7.98
C ARG A 10 5.20 4.76 7.56
N PHE A 11 3.93 4.34 7.64
CA PHE A 11 3.52 3.01 7.17
C PHE A 11 3.46 2.92 5.64
N LEU A 12 3.20 4.05 4.97
CA LEU A 12 2.97 4.09 3.53
C LEU A 12 4.24 4.41 2.72
N CYS A 13 5.31 4.88 3.38
CA CYS A 13 6.60 5.10 2.73
C CYS A 13 7.14 3.79 2.12
N THR A 14 7.52 3.88 0.85
CA THR A 14 8.09 2.77 0.09
C THR A 14 9.60 2.81 -0.01
N HIS A 15 10.22 3.93 0.41
CA HIS A 15 11.67 4.10 0.34
C HIS A 15 12.38 3.07 1.23
N THR A 16 13.22 2.24 0.60
CA THR A 16 14.21 1.43 1.29
C THR A 16 15.31 2.35 1.79
N SER A 17 15.61 2.37 3.08
CA SER A 17 16.92 2.89 3.49
C SER A 17 17.97 1.93 2.95
N ASP A 18 18.64 2.32 1.88
CA ASP A 18 19.87 1.68 1.45
C ASP A 18 20.84 1.73 2.62
N PHE A 19 21.04 0.58 3.27
CA PHE A 19 22.08 0.42 4.26
C PHE A 19 23.41 0.21 3.52
N SER A 20 23.82 1.19 2.72
CA SER A 20 25.15 1.22 2.11
C SER A 20 26.16 1.69 3.16
N PHE A 21 26.89 0.73 3.73
CA PHE A 21 28.20 0.95 4.33
C PHE A 21 29.08 1.70 3.30
N PHE A 22 29.37 2.98 3.53
CA PHE A 22 30.54 3.78 3.12
C PHE A 22 30.15 5.25 2.84
N ASN A 23 30.16 6.09 3.87
CA ASN A 23 30.97 7.31 3.99
C ASN A 23 30.46 8.19 5.14
N GLN A 24 31.39 8.66 5.96
CA GLN A 24 31.14 9.45 7.17
C GLN A 24 30.83 10.93 6.82
N LYS A 25 29.71 11.47 7.34
CA LYS A 25 29.50 12.89 7.73
C LYS A 25 28.33 13.01 8.74
N PRO A 26 28.27 14.06 9.58
CA PRO A 26 27.89 13.90 10.98
C PRO A 26 26.42 14.23 11.29
N ALA A 27 25.91 13.50 12.29
CA ALA A 27 24.81 13.84 13.20
C ALA A 27 23.54 14.46 12.60
N ALA A 28 22.84 13.71 11.74
CA ALA A 28 21.40 13.91 11.55
C ALA A 28 20.61 13.03 12.54
N VAL A 29 19.61 13.64 13.18
CA VAL A 29 18.66 13.00 14.11
C VAL A 29 18.19 11.66 13.54
N ARG A 30 18.61 10.56 14.16
CA ARG A 30 18.13 9.21 13.80
C ARG A 30 16.69 9.08 14.27
N HIS A 31 15.74 9.41 13.41
CA HIS A 31 14.37 8.96 13.61
C HIS A 31 14.39 7.43 13.64
N PRO A 32 13.74 6.77 14.63
CA PRO A 32 13.65 5.32 14.64
C PRO A 32 12.94 4.88 13.36
N GLN A 33 13.71 4.36 12.40
CA GLN A 33 13.19 3.71 11.22
C GLN A 33 12.51 2.44 11.68
N TRP A 34 11.18 2.42 11.64
CA TRP A 34 10.45 1.18 11.74
C TRP A 34 10.78 0.37 10.49
N PRO A 35 11.30 -0.87 10.61
CA PRO A 35 11.64 -1.66 9.44
C PRO A 35 10.34 -2.13 8.77
N VAL A 36 9.83 -1.36 7.83
CA VAL A 36 8.69 -1.74 7.00
C VAL A 36 9.17 -2.72 5.93
N LYS A 37 8.57 -3.90 5.87
CA LYS A 37 8.94 -4.91 4.88
C LYS A 37 8.32 -4.57 3.54
N GLN A 38 9.13 -4.14 2.57
CA GLN A 38 8.68 -3.98 1.19
C GLN A 38 8.59 -5.36 0.51
N VAL A 39 7.41 -5.71 0.01
CA VAL A 39 7.11 -6.98 -0.63
C VAL A 39 6.97 -6.77 -2.14
N THR A 40 7.81 -7.46 -2.90
CA THR A 40 7.91 -7.42 -4.36
C THR A 40 7.79 -8.82 -4.93
N LYS A 41 7.76 -8.96 -6.26
CA LYS A 41 7.67 -10.25 -6.97
C LYS A 41 8.72 -11.26 -6.50
N SER A 42 9.95 -10.82 -6.25
CA SER A 42 11.08 -11.70 -5.92
C SER A 42 11.06 -12.23 -4.48
N ASN A 43 10.47 -11.48 -3.53
CA ASN A 43 10.47 -11.83 -2.10
C ASN A 43 9.07 -12.19 -1.58
N PHE A 44 8.08 -12.33 -2.47
CA PHE A 44 6.68 -12.54 -2.13
C PHE A 44 6.48 -13.82 -1.31
N VAL A 45 7.05 -14.95 -1.75
CA VAL A 45 6.88 -16.26 -1.10
C VAL A 45 7.42 -16.22 0.34
N ASP A 46 8.66 -15.78 0.52
CA ASP A 46 9.29 -15.66 1.84
C ASP A 46 8.54 -14.68 2.76
N SER A 47 8.01 -13.60 2.19
CA SER A 47 7.26 -12.60 2.94
C SER A 47 5.88 -13.11 3.32
N LEU A 48 5.27 -13.96 2.48
CA LEU A 48 3.97 -14.58 2.73
C LEU A 48 4.02 -15.54 3.92
N ASP A 49 5.08 -16.33 4.06
CA ASP A 49 5.22 -17.22 5.21
C ASP A 49 5.48 -16.44 6.50
N LYS A 50 6.24 -15.36 6.44
CA LYS A 50 6.47 -14.47 7.59
C LYS A 50 5.20 -13.76 8.04
N ILE A 51 4.43 -13.19 7.11
CA ILE A 51 3.20 -12.49 7.45
C ILE A 51 2.14 -13.44 8.02
N LYS A 52 2.05 -14.70 7.55
CA LYS A 52 1.15 -15.70 8.14
C LYS A 52 1.44 -15.92 9.63
N ASN A 53 2.71 -16.08 9.99
CA ASN A 53 3.12 -16.23 11.39
C ASN A 53 2.73 -14.98 12.20
N HIS A 54 3.05 -13.79 11.70
CA HIS A 54 2.69 -12.54 12.39
C HIS A 54 1.17 -12.32 12.50
N ILE A 55 0.37 -12.75 11.52
CA ILE A 55 -1.09 -12.71 11.60
C ILE A 55 -1.58 -13.67 12.68
N SER A 56 -1.04 -14.88 12.76
CA SER A 56 -1.44 -15.87 13.78
C SER A 56 -1.14 -15.44 15.21
N GLU A 57 -0.07 -14.66 15.40
CA GLU A 57 0.35 -14.13 16.71
C GLU A 57 -0.24 -12.74 17.03
N SER A 58 -0.99 -12.15 16.10
CA SER A 58 -1.54 -10.79 16.25
C SER A 58 -2.90 -10.78 16.93
N GLU A 59 -3.18 -9.70 17.66
CA GLU A 59 -4.50 -9.43 18.24
C GLU A 59 -5.42 -8.76 17.22
N PHE A 60 -4.85 -7.91 16.37
CA PHE A 60 -5.56 -7.28 15.27
C PHE A 60 -4.63 -6.95 14.12
N VAL A 61 -5.20 -6.78 12.94
CA VAL A 61 -4.49 -6.45 11.70
C VAL A 61 -5.07 -5.17 11.13
N ALA A 62 -4.23 -4.18 10.87
CA ALA A 62 -4.63 -3.01 10.09
C ALA A 62 -4.29 -3.22 8.62
N VAL A 63 -5.15 -2.74 7.74
CA VAL A 63 -4.94 -2.74 6.29
C VAL A 63 -5.07 -1.33 5.73
N SER A 64 -4.31 -1.03 4.68
CA SER A 64 -4.41 0.23 3.94
C SER A 64 -4.17 0.01 2.46
N LEU A 65 -4.78 0.86 1.63
CA LEU A 65 -4.72 0.77 0.17
C LEU A 65 -4.29 2.12 -0.41
N LYS A 66 -3.43 2.09 -1.43
CA LYS A 66 -3.19 3.24 -2.30
C LYS A 66 -3.75 2.94 -3.68
N ASN A 67 -4.81 3.68 -4.02
CA ASN A 67 -5.51 3.54 -5.28
C ASN A 67 -5.11 4.68 -6.23
N THR A 68 -5.22 4.43 -7.54
CA THR A 68 -4.98 5.45 -8.58
C THR A 68 -6.11 6.47 -8.69
N GLY A 69 -7.22 6.28 -7.98
CA GLY A 69 -8.34 7.21 -7.91
C GLY A 69 -9.51 6.63 -7.11
N THR A 70 -10.62 7.40 -7.04
CA THR A 70 -11.82 7.01 -6.28
C THR A 70 -13.14 7.21 -7.01
N TYR A 71 -13.25 8.16 -7.93
CA TYR A 71 -14.49 8.37 -8.70
C TYR A 71 -14.19 9.07 -10.03
N SER A 72 -14.93 8.78 -11.10
CA SER A 72 -14.74 9.45 -12.40
C SER A 72 -15.48 10.78 -12.52
N SER A 73 -16.54 10.97 -11.72
CA SER A 73 -17.42 12.14 -11.80
C SER A 73 -18.05 12.41 -10.43
N SER A 74 -18.54 13.62 -10.19
CA SER A 74 -19.07 14.05 -8.88
C SER A 74 -20.21 13.16 -8.36
N TRP A 75 -21.08 12.66 -9.25
CA TRP A 75 -22.18 11.76 -8.89
C TRP A 75 -21.74 10.34 -8.52
N HIS A 76 -20.53 9.92 -8.91
CA HIS A 76 -19.94 8.65 -8.50
C HIS A 76 -19.32 8.71 -7.09
N ARG A 77 -19.26 9.90 -6.47
CA ARG A 77 -18.77 10.05 -5.10
C ARG A 77 -19.80 9.53 -4.10
N ILE A 78 -19.32 8.80 -3.10
CA ILE A 78 -20.14 8.38 -1.95
C ILE A 78 -20.52 9.62 -1.13
N LEU A 79 -21.80 9.77 -0.85
CA LEU A 79 -22.40 10.90 -0.13
C LEU A 79 -23.01 10.41 1.20
N PRO A 80 -23.09 11.27 2.24
CA PRO A 80 -23.58 10.87 3.56
C PRO A 80 -25.05 10.40 3.59
N PHE A 81 -25.82 10.74 2.56
CA PHE A 81 -27.24 10.39 2.43
C PHE A 81 -27.47 9.22 1.45
N ASP A 82 -26.42 8.60 0.92
CA ASP A 82 -26.55 7.41 0.09
C ASP A 82 -27.09 6.23 0.92
N THR A 83 -27.94 5.42 0.31
CA THR A 83 -28.30 4.11 0.88
C THR A 83 -27.10 3.17 0.86
N ALA A 84 -27.17 2.08 1.63
CA ALA A 84 -26.15 1.04 1.61
C ALA A 84 -25.94 0.45 0.20
N GLU A 85 -27.03 0.26 -0.55
CA GLU A 85 -27.01 -0.22 -1.93
C GLU A 85 -26.29 0.76 -2.87
N THR A 86 -26.65 2.05 -2.85
CA THR A 86 -26.00 3.07 -3.67
C THR A 86 -24.52 3.20 -3.34
N THR A 87 -24.17 3.15 -2.05
CA THR A 87 -22.78 3.17 -1.59
C THR A 87 -22.00 1.98 -2.14
N TYR A 88 -22.58 0.78 -2.10
CA TYR A 88 -21.98 -0.43 -2.67
C TYR A 88 -21.77 -0.29 -4.18
N LEU A 89 -22.77 0.18 -4.93
CA LEU A 89 -22.65 0.35 -6.39
C LEU A 89 -21.58 1.37 -6.77
N LYS A 90 -21.47 2.48 -6.02
CA LYS A 90 -20.41 3.48 -6.22
C LYS A 90 -19.02 2.93 -5.88
N ALA A 91 -18.90 2.19 -4.78
CA ALA A 91 -17.64 1.54 -4.40
C ALA A 91 -17.21 0.48 -5.43
N LYS A 92 -18.15 -0.34 -5.92
CA LYS A 92 -17.93 -1.31 -6.99
C LYS A 92 -17.45 -0.63 -8.26
N TYR A 93 -18.13 0.43 -8.70
CA TYR A 93 -17.73 1.21 -9.87
C TYR A 93 -16.30 1.75 -9.74
N ALA A 94 -15.90 2.21 -8.55
CA ALA A 94 -14.55 2.68 -8.30
C ALA A 94 -13.52 1.53 -8.35
N ALA A 95 -13.83 0.39 -7.72
CA ALA A 95 -12.95 -0.77 -7.68
C ALA A 95 -12.71 -1.41 -9.05
N GLU A 96 -13.70 -1.37 -9.95
CA GLU A 96 -13.59 -1.90 -11.32
C GLU A 96 -12.78 -0.97 -12.26
N ARG A 97 -12.60 0.30 -11.89
CA ARG A 97 -11.96 1.31 -12.75
C ARG A 97 -10.60 1.76 -12.29
N PHE A 98 -10.38 1.85 -10.98
CA PHE A 98 -9.13 2.37 -10.41
C PHE A 98 -8.28 1.22 -9.85
N GLN A 99 -6.99 1.27 -10.14
CA GLN A 99 -6.04 0.26 -9.74
C GLN A 99 -5.57 0.49 -8.30
N ILE A 100 -5.38 -0.60 -7.56
CA ILE A 100 -4.63 -0.59 -6.30
C ILE A 100 -3.14 -0.78 -6.65
N LEU A 101 -2.29 0.18 -6.31
CA LEU A 101 -0.83 0.10 -6.52
C LEU A 101 -0.07 -0.38 -5.28
N GLN A 102 -0.66 -0.18 -4.10
CA GLN A 102 -0.09 -0.61 -2.83
C GLN A 102 -1.17 -1.20 -1.95
N PHE A 103 -0.86 -2.34 -1.35
CA PHE A 103 -1.63 -2.93 -0.26
C PHE A 103 -0.71 -3.08 0.95
N VAL A 104 -1.07 -2.43 2.05
CA VAL A 104 -0.30 -2.50 3.29
C VAL A 104 -1.06 -3.34 4.29
N VAL A 105 -0.37 -4.29 4.91
CA VAL A 105 -0.90 -5.11 6.00
C VAL A 105 0.01 -4.99 7.20
N CYS A 106 -0.55 -4.68 8.35
CA CYS A 106 0.20 -4.51 9.59
C CYS A 106 -0.48 -5.28 10.72
N PRO A 107 -0.03 -6.50 11.02
CA PRO A 107 -0.40 -7.21 12.23
C PRO A 107 0.18 -6.51 13.47
N PHE A 108 -0.61 -6.43 14.52
CA PHE A 108 -0.23 -5.87 15.81
C PHE A 108 -0.32 -6.93 16.90
N SER A 109 0.77 -7.11 17.64
CA SER A 109 0.87 -8.06 18.74
C SER A 109 1.20 -7.31 20.04
N SER A 110 0.39 -7.47 21.09
CA SER A 110 0.78 -7.06 22.44
C SER A 110 1.73 -8.08 23.04
N ARG A 111 2.83 -7.60 23.64
CA ARG A 111 3.65 -8.41 24.54
C ARG A 111 3.26 -8.07 25.98
N ALA A 112 3.49 -9.00 26.90
CA ALA A 112 3.15 -8.96 28.34
C ALA A 112 3.55 -7.67 29.12
N SER A 113 4.24 -6.73 28.50
CA SER A 113 4.66 -5.44 29.07
C SER A 113 3.82 -4.24 28.60
N ASN A 114 2.53 -4.42 28.25
CA ASN A 114 1.66 -3.36 27.67
C ASN A 114 2.23 -2.64 26.43
N LYS A 115 3.12 -3.31 25.69
CA LYS A 115 3.75 -2.73 24.49
C LYS A 115 3.17 -3.39 23.25
N LEU A 116 2.59 -2.57 22.38
CA LEU A 116 2.13 -2.99 21.07
C LEU A 116 3.30 -3.00 20.08
N THR A 117 3.48 -4.12 19.39
CA THR A 117 4.49 -4.28 18.33
C THR A 117 3.78 -4.41 16.99
N ALA A 118 4.20 -3.60 16.01
CA ALA A 118 3.62 -3.55 14.67
C ALA A 118 4.52 -4.27 13.65
N HIS A 119 3.96 -5.09 12.77
CA HIS A 119 4.75 -5.81 11.76
C HIS A 119 4.29 -5.41 10.34
N PRO A 120 4.62 -4.21 9.84
CA PRO A 120 4.08 -3.72 8.58
C PRO A 120 4.75 -4.36 7.35
N PHE A 121 3.90 -4.81 6.42
CA PHE A 121 4.23 -5.36 5.11
C PHE A 121 3.59 -4.50 4.02
N ASN A 122 4.41 -3.95 3.12
CA ASN A 122 3.98 -3.11 2.01
C ASN A 122 4.07 -3.92 0.72
N PHE A 123 2.94 -4.41 0.24
CA PHE A 123 2.84 -5.13 -1.02
C PHE A 123 2.69 -4.13 -2.17
N HIS A 124 3.64 -4.18 -3.10
CA HIS A 124 3.60 -3.45 -4.35
C HIS A 124 2.84 -4.26 -5.38
N LEU A 125 1.77 -3.69 -5.93
CA LEU A 125 0.87 -4.37 -6.84
C LEU A 125 0.87 -3.67 -8.19
N PHE A 126 1.16 -4.43 -9.25
CA PHE A 126 1.05 -3.90 -10.61
C PHE A 126 0.56 -5.00 -11.55
N LEU A 127 -0.62 -4.77 -12.15
CA LEU A 127 -1.21 -5.72 -13.07
C LEU A 127 -0.48 -5.65 -14.41
N ARG A 128 0.19 -6.75 -14.77
CA ARG A 128 0.92 -6.89 -16.03
C ARG A 128 0.21 -7.87 -16.94
N ASP A 129 0.24 -7.56 -18.22
CA ASP A 129 -0.18 -8.47 -19.28
C ASP A 129 0.98 -9.44 -19.60
N GLU A 130 1.28 -10.35 -18.68
CA GLU A 130 2.31 -11.40 -18.90
C GLU A 130 1.72 -12.66 -19.57
N LEU A 131 0.40 -12.73 -19.79
CA LEU A 131 -0.24 -13.90 -20.41
C LEU A 131 -0.36 -13.75 -21.92
N LYS A 132 0.59 -14.36 -22.64
CA LYS A 132 0.52 -14.50 -24.09
C LYS A 132 -0.78 -15.20 -24.53
N THR A 133 -1.56 -14.49 -25.34
CA THR A 133 -2.66 -14.98 -26.21
C THR A 133 -4.01 -15.18 -25.54
N GLY A 134 -4.90 -14.19 -25.69
CA GLY A 134 -6.36 -14.37 -25.56
C GLY A 134 -7.06 -13.70 -24.37
N MET A 135 -6.32 -13.07 -23.46
CA MET A 135 -6.91 -12.33 -22.34
C MET A 135 -7.28 -10.88 -22.76
N PRO A 136 -8.39 -10.31 -22.24
CA PRO A 136 -8.74 -8.94 -22.52
C PRO A 136 -7.64 -8.00 -22.02
N CYS A 137 -7.29 -7.00 -22.85
CA CYS A 137 -6.33 -5.95 -22.51
C CYS A 137 -6.71 -5.32 -21.15
N TYR A 138 -5.84 -5.44 -20.15
CA TYR A 138 -6.08 -4.82 -18.86
C TYR A 138 -5.85 -3.31 -18.96
N SER A 139 -6.88 -2.51 -18.64
CA SER A 139 -6.79 -1.06 -18.61
C SER A 139 -7.40 -0.53 -17.32
N PHE A 140 -6.75 0.43 -16.69
CA PHE A 140 -7.25 1.10 -15.50
C PHE A 140 -7.18 2.62 -15.67
N SER A 141 -8.01 3.32 -14.89
CA SER A 141 -8.05 4.78 -14.85
C SER A 141 -7.11 5.31 -13.77
N CYS A 142 -6.57 6.51 -14.00
CA CYS A 142 -5.77 7.24 -13.02
C CYS A 142 -6.29 8.66 -12.86
N GLN A 143 -6.37 9.13 -11.62
CA GLN A 143 -6.61 10.53 -11.30
C GLN A 143 -5.26 11.21 -11.05
N PRO A 144 -4.91 12.29 -11.79
CA PRO A 144 -3.64 12.97 -11.63
C PRO A 144 -3.37 13.44 -10.20
N SER A 145 -4.41 13.88 -9.47
CA SER A 145 -4.28 14.32 -8.08
C SER A 145 -3.85 13.19 -7.13
N TYR A 146 -4.31 11.96 -7.37
CA TYR A 146 -3.91 10.79 -6.57
C TYR A 146 -2.47 10.38 -6.87
N LEU A 147 -2.08 10.36 -8.15
CA LEU A 147 -0.69 10.09 -8.54
C LEU A 147 0.26 11.14 -7.94
N ALA A 148 -0.10 12.43 -8.03
CA ALA A 148 0.69 13.51 -7.45
C ALA A 148 0.79 13.39 -5.92
N SER A 149 -0.30 13.02 -5.22
CA SER A 149 -0.27 12.79 -3.77
C SER A 149 0.62 11.60 -3.40
N MET A 150 0.61 10.52 -4.19
CA MET A 150 1.51 9.38 -3.97
C MET A 150 2.97 9.76 -4.19
N ALA A 151 3.28 10.53 -5.24
CA ALA A 151 4.62 11.06 -5.47
C ALA A 151 5.11 11.94 -4.30
N GLN A 152 4.22 12.76 -3.71
CA GLN A 152 4.53 13.57 -2.53
C GLN A 152 4.70 12.76 -1.24
N ASP A 153 4.17 11.54 -1.20
CA ASP A 153 4.31 10.59 -0.08
C ASP A 153 5.51 9.64 -0.32
N ASP A 154 6.41 9.96 -1.26
CA ASP A 154 7.59 9.17 -1.64
C ASP A 154 7.26 7.75 -2.13
N PHE A 155 6.12 7.60 -2.82
CA PHE A 155 5.75 6.33 -3.46
C PHE A 155 6.68 6.03 -4.65
N ASP A 156 7.29 4.85 -4.63
CA ASP A 156 8.20 4.39 -5.70
C ASP A 156 7.41 3.72 -6.84
N PHE A 157 7.06 4.53 -7.83
CA PHE A 157 6.40 4.05 -9.05
C PHE A 157 7.27 3.08 -9.85
N ASN A 158 8.60 3.22 -9.82
CA ASN A 158 9.48 2.33 -10.56
C ASN A 158 9.45 0.94 -9.93
N LEU A 159 9.63 0.85 -8.61
CA LEU A 159 9.53 -0.42 -7.88
C LEU A 159 8.18 -1.08 -8.11
N CYS A 160 7.09 -0.30 -8.06
CA CYS A 160 5.75 -0.81 -8.31
C CYS A 160 5.61 -1.37 -9.74
N ILE A 161 6.01 -0.62 -10.77
CA ILE A 161 5.83 -1.02 -12.18
C ILE A 161 6.75 -2.19 -12.56
N TYR A 162 8.02 -2.14 -12.16
CA TYR A 162 9.02 -3.14 -12.55
C TYR A 162 8.99 -4.39 -11.68
N ASP A 163 8.75 -4.27 -10.38
CA ASP A 163 8.87 -5.36 -9.40
C ASP A 163 7.57 -5.64 -8.62
N GLY A 164 6.49 -4.93 -8.94
CA GLY A 164 5.17 -5.18 -8.38
C GLY A 164 4.74 -6.63 -8.62
N TYR A 165 4.20 -7.24 -7.57
CA TYR A 165 3.61 -8.56 -7.64
C TYR A 165 2.32 -8.50 -8.44
N PHE A 166 2.10 -9.54 -9.23
CA PHE A 166 0.88 -9.75 -10.01
C PHE A 166 0.06 -10.83 -9.32
N CYS A 167 -1.09 -10.46 -8.76
CA CYS A 167 -2.06 -11.41 -8.25
C CYS A 167 -3.09 -11.67 -9.35
N LEU A 168 -3.14 -12.90 -9.88
CA LEU A 168 -4.23 -13.43 -10.70
C LEU A 168 -5.19 -14.21 -9.83
#